data_AF-A0A182X5D8-F1
#
_entry.id   AF-A0A182X5D8-F1
#
_cell.length_a   1.000
_cell.length_b   1.000
_cell.length_c   1.000
_cell.angle_alpha   90.00
_cell.angle_beta   90.00
_cell.angle_gamma   90.00
#
_symmetry.space_group_name_H-M   'P 1'
#
loop_
_entity.id
_entity.type
_entity.pdbx_description
1 polymer ?
#
loop_
_entity_poly.entity_id
_entity_poly.type
_entity_poly.pdbx_seq_one_letter_code
_entity_poly.pdbx_strand_id
1 'polypeptide(L)' 'MGIEPRIGSNNFYFNETKGFYCLRNETGDKCLRETKGRKHPRVDPVVISKLRKFFVEHNQKFYELVGEDLGWPEE' A
#
# COMPACT_ATOMS: atom_id res chain seq x y z
N MET A 1 -16.05 -10.63 -5.48
CA MET A 1 -16.70 -11.10 -4.23
C MET A 1 -18.23 -11.08 -4.29
N GLY A 2 -18.89 -10.45 -5.29
CA GLY A 2 -20.35 -10.57 -5.48
C GLY A 2 -21.20 -9.90 -4.39
N ILE A 3 -20.64 -8.98 -3.62
CA ILE A 3 -21.30 -8.26 -2.51
C ILE A 3 -21.79 -6.87 -2.95
N GLU A 4 -22.82 -6.37 -2.28
CA GLU A 4 -23.34 -5.02 -2.49
C GLU A 4 -22.29 -3.95 -2.10
N PRO A 5 -22.08 -2.89 -2.91
CA PRO A 5 -21.07 -1.88 -2.65
C PRO A 5 -21.52 -0.88 -1.56
N ARG A 6 -21.47 -1.31 -0.30
CA ARG A 6 -21.85 -0.48 0.86
C ARG A 6 -20.73 0.38 1.44
N ILE A 7 -19.48 0.12 1.04
CA ILE A 7 -18.30 0.81 1.59
C ILE A 7 -18.11 2.11 0.81
N GLY A 8 -18.18 3.24 1.51
CA GLY A 8 -17.98 4.58 0.97
C GLY A 8 -16.81 5.33 1.62
N SER A 9 -16.54 6.54 1.15
CA SER A 9 -15.47 7.39 1.68
C SER A 9 -15.67 7.78 3.15
N ASN A 10 -16.91 7.89 3.60
CA ASN A 10 -17.29 8.16 4.99
C ASN A 10 -16.90 7.05 5.97
N ASN A 11 -16.63 5.83 5.49
CA ASN A 11 -16.10 4.75 6.32
C ASN A 11 -14.62 4.93 6.67
N PHE A 12 -13.95 5.94 6.10
CA PHE A 12 -12.53 6.17 6.28
C PHE A 12 -12.25 7.61 6.71
N TYR A 13 -11.25 7.78 7.55
CA TYR A 13 -10.68 9.09 7.86
C TYR A 13 -9.17 8.97 7.93
N PHE A 14 -8.45 10.01 7.51
CA PHE A 14 -7.00 10.02 7.62
C PHE A 14 -6.59 10.42 9.03
N ASN A 15 -5.75 9.61 9.67
CA ASN A 15 -5.18 9.95 10.96
C ASN A 15 -3.76 10.46 10.75
N GLU A 16 -3.55 11.78 10.91
CA GLU A 16 -2.27 12.44 10.67
C GLU A 16 -1.15 11.92 11.57
N THR A 17 -1.44 11.64 12.84
CA THR A 17 -0.46 11.08 13.78
C THR A 17 -0.03 9.68 13.36
N LYS A 18 -0.98 8.86 12.87
CA LYS A 18 -0.68 7.52 12.37
C LYS A 18 -0.01 7.56 10.99
N GLY A 19 -0.33 8.56 10.17
CA GLY A 19 0.09 8.66 8.77
C GLY A 19 -0.67 7.72 7.82
N PHE A 20 -1.78 7.13 8.27
CA PHE A 20 -2.58 6.18 7.50
C PHE A 20 -4.08 6.41 7.70
N TYR A 21 -4.88 5.94 6.74
CA TYR A 21 -6.33 5.88 6.90
C TYR A 21 -6.74 4.89 8.00
N CYS A 22 -7.72 5.29 8.79
CA CYS A 22 -8.38 4.50 9.81
C CYS A 22 -9.86 4.32 9.46
N LEU A 23 -10.52 3.35 10.11
CA LEU A 23 -11.91 3.02 9.86
C LEU A 23 -12.83 3.79 10.80
N ARG A 24 -13.95 4.25 10.26
CA ARG A 24 -15.11 4.76 11.00
C ARG A 24 -16.28 3.81 10.80
N ASN A 25 -16.81 3.28 11.89
CA ASN A 25 -18.03 2.47 11.88
C ASN A 25 -18.98 2.86 13.02
N GLU A 26 -20.16 2.25 13.06
CA GLU A 26 -21.19 2.55 14.06
C GLU A 26 -20.72 2.30 15.51
N THR A 27 -19.71 1.44 15.69
CA THR A 27 -19.14 1.10 17.00
C THR A 27 -17.95 1.96 17.42
N GLY A 28 -17.49 2.87 16.54
CA GLY A 28 -16.42 3.82 16.84
C GLY A 28 -15.33 3.92 15.77
N ASP A 29 -14.41 4.84 16.00
CA ASP A 29 -13.24 5.05 15.15
C ASP A 29 -12.10 4.09 15.56
N LYS A 30 -11.51 3.38 14.59
CA LYS A 30 -10.47 2.37 14.84
C LYS A 30 -9.38 2.41 13.80
N CYS A 31 -8.15 2.53 14.28
CA CYS A 31 -6.94 2.37 13.48
C CYS A 31 -6.38 0.93 13.55
N LEU A 32 -5.57 0.56 12.56
CA LEU A 32 -4.75 -0.65 12.64
C LEU A 32 -3.80 -0.59 13.84
N ARG A 33 -3.40 -1.76 14.36
CA ARG A 33 -2.49 -1.87 15.51
C ARG A 33 -1.09 -1.32 15.19
N GLU A 34 -0.29 -1.11 16.24
CA GLU A 34 1.10 -0.59 16.16
C GLU A 34 2.06 -1.43 15.28
N THR A 35 1.72 -2.70 15.02
CA THR A 35 2.51 -3.55 14.11
C THR A 35 2.30 -3.22 12.63
N LYS A 36 1.38 -2.31 12.29
CA LYS A 36 1.06 -1.88 10.92
C LYS A 36 1.44 -0.41 10.73
N GLY A 37 2.22 -0.12 9.68
CA GLY A 37 2.75 1.23 9.41
C GLY A 37 4.08 1.54 10.13
N ARG A 38 4.91 0.53 10.40
CA ARG A 38 6.20 0.72 11.08
C ARG A 38 7.15 1.49 10.18
N LYS A 39 7.92 2.42 10.76
CA LYS A 39 8.92 3.20 10.03
C LYS A 39 9.97 2.27 9.40
N HIS A 40 10.13 2.37 8.08
CA HIS A 40 11.19 1.65 7.37
C HIS A 40 12.56 2.22 7.76
N PRO A 41 13.61 1.38 7.86
CA PRO A 41 14.97 1.86 8.08
C PRO A 41 15.45 2.68 6.87
N ARG A 42 16.45 3.53 7.10
CA ARG A 42 17.14 4.20 5.99
C ARG A 42 18.00 3.18 5.26
N VAL A 43 17.80 3.07 3.95
CA VAL A 43 18.59 2.21 3.06
C VAL A 43 19.40 3.10 2.13
N ASP A 44 20.62 2.68 1.80
CA ASP A 44 21.48 3.40 0.86
C ASP A 44 20.80 3.51 -0.52
N PRO A 45 20.78 4.70 -1.16
CA PRO A 45 20.18 4.88 -2.48
C PRO A 45 20.72 3.92 -3.55
N VAL A 46 22.00 3.54 -3.49
CA VAL A 46 22.61 2.59 -4.42
C VAL A 46 21.99 1.19 -4.25
N VAL A 47 21.69 0.79 -3.02
CA VAL A 47 21.03 -0.50 -2.74
C VAL A 47 19.58 -0.47 -3.23
N ILE A 48 18.86 0.63 -3.02
CA ILE A 48 17.49 0.79 -3.55
C ILE A 48 17.48 0.71 -5.08
N SER A 49 18.39 1.39 -5.76
CA SER A 49 18.49 1.35 -7.23
C SER A 49 18.80 -0.07 -7.73
N LYS A 50 19.70 -0.80 -7.06
CA LYS A 50 19.99 -2.21 -7.38
C LYS A 50 18.76 -3.10 -7.22
N LEU A 51 18.00 -2.93 -6.14
CA LEU A 51 16.78 -3.70 -5.90
C LEU A 51 15.71 -3.41 -6.97
N ARG A 52 15.49 -2.14 -7.32
CA ARG A 52 14.53 -1.78 -8.37
C ARG A 52 14.89 -2.39 -9.71
N LYS A 53 16.14 -2.20 -10.16
CA LYS A 53 16.65 -2.80 -11.41
C LYS A 53 16.53 -4.33 -11.44
N PHE A 54 16.77 -4.98 -10.31
CA PHE A 54 16.61 -6.43 -10.20
C PHE A 54 15.15 -6.88 -10.42
N PHE A 55 14.17 -6.13 -9.87
CA PHE A 55 12.77 -6.48 -9.98
C PHE A 55 12.10 -6.07 -11.30
N VAL A 56 12.68 -5.17 -12.11
CA VAL A 56 12.07 -4.70 -13.37
C VAL A 56 11.56 -5.84 -14.25
N GLU A 57 12.41 -6.81 -14.60
CA GLU A 57 12.01 -7.93 -15.48
C GLU A 57 10.89 -8.79 -14.85
N HIS A 58 10.95 -8.98 -13.53
CA HIS A 58 9.96 -9.76 -12.79
C HIS A 58 8.61 -9.03 -12.73
N ASN A 59 8.64 -7.71 -12.57
CA ASN A 59 7.47 -6.85 -12.53
C ASN A 59 6.79 -6.83 -13.91
N GLN A 60 7.55 -6.69 -14.99
CA GLN A 60 6.98 -6.70 -16.34
C GLN A 60 6.30 -8.05 -16.68
N LYS A 61 6.94 -9.17 -16.35
CA LYS A 61 6.30 -10.50 -16.48
C LYS A 61 5.05 -10.63 -15.63
N PHE A 62 5.05 -10.04 -14.44
CA PHE A 62 3.87 -10.04 -13.57
C PHE A 62 2.74 -9.20 -14.18
N TYR A 63 3.03 -8.02 -14.71
CA TYR A 63 2.04 -7.15 -15.37
C TYR A 63 1.42 -7.82 -16.60
N GLU A 64 2.22 -8.48 -17.43
CA GLU A 64 1.72 -9.29 -18.54
C GLU A 64 0.80 -10.42 -18.06
N LEU A 65 1.15 -11.08 -16.95
CA LEU A 65 0.38 -12.18 -16.38
C LEU A 65 -0.97 -11.72 -15.80
N VAL A 66 -1.01 -10.58 -15.11
CA VAL A 66 -2.24 -10.06 -14.49
C VAL A 66 -3.04 -9.13 -15.40
N GLY A 67 -2.46 -8.66 -16.50
CA GLY A 67 -3.07 -7.74 -17.46
C GLY A 67 -3.18 -6.30 -16.96
N GLU A 68 -2.39 -5.90 -15.96
CA GLU A 68 -2.43 -4.59 -15.33
C GLU A 68 -1.02 -4.12 -14.94
N ASP A 69 -0.68 -2.87 -15.27
CA ASP A 69 0.54 -2.20 -14.82
C ASP A 69 0.29 -1.52 -13.46
N LEU A 70 1.01 -1.96 -12.43
CA LEU A 70 0.88 -1.43 -11.07
C LEU A 70 1.76 -0.22 -10.78
N GLY A 71 2.58 0.23 -11.73
CA GLY A 71 3.41 1.44 -11.62
C GLY A 71 4.51 1.36 -10.56
N TRP A 72 5.06 0.16 -10.28
CA TRP A 72 6.17 0.03 -9.34
C TRP A 72 7.45 0.73 -9.85
N PRO A 73 8.25 1.37 -8.98
CA PRO A 73 9.44 2.12 -9.40
C PRO A 73 10.52 1.24 -10.04
N GLU A 74 11.04 1.68 -11.19
CA GLU A 74 12.09 0.99 -11.94
C GLU A 74 13.50 1.56 -11.70
N GLU A 75 13.60 2.79 -11.19
CA GLU A 75 14.85 3.51 -10.85
C GLU A 75 14.89 4.00 -9.40
#